data_AF-A0A3B9M626-F1
#
_entry.id   AF-A0A3B9M626-F1
#
_cell.length_a   1.000
_cell.length_b   1.000
_cell.length_c   1.000
_cell.angle_alpha   90.00
_cell.angle_beta   90.00
_cell.angle_gamma   90.00
#
_symmetry.space_group_name_H-M   'P 1'
#
loop_
_entity.id
_entity.type
_entity.pdbx_description
1 polymer ?
#
loop_
_entity_poly.entity_id
_entity_poly.type
_entity_poly.pdbx_seq_one_letter_code
_entity_poly.pdbx_strand_id
1 'polypeptide(L)'
;MRELQAGLWHWQAPHPDWTPAERWPQVVSSYAIDDGAHVLLFDPLAVPSEIFELAADRELVIVLTAPWHERDTKRLVERLGVPVFVPPPDTADDLMRKYGITPEQAAGGSPDIAWLLAGDSGAVHLYLAGDRLPIGIEA
;
A
#
# COMPACT_ATOMS: atom_id res chain seq x y z
N MET A 1 -12.22 -3.73 -13.62
CA MET A 1 -11.80 -4.76 -12.66
C MET A 1 -11.96 -6.13 -13.31
N ARG A 2 -11.12 -7.11 -12.96
CA ARG A 2 -11.19 -8.49 -13.42
C ARG A 2 -10.84 -9.44 -12.28
N GLU A 3 -11.58 -10.53 -12.13
CA GLU A 3 -11.18 -11.66 -11.28
C GLU A 3 -10.18 -12.54 -12.05
N LEU A 4 -9.01 -12.77 -11.46
CA LEU A 4 -7.92 -13.55 -12.06
C LEU A 4 -8.04 -15.04 -11.72
N GLN A 5 -8.48 -15.33 -10.50
CA GLN A 5 -8.91 -16.62 -9.98
C GLN A 5 -9.91 -16.36 -8.84
N ALA A 6 -10.63 -17.38 -8.38
CA ALA A 6 -11.58 -17.26 -7.28
C ALA A 6 -10.95 -16.53 -6.08
N GLY A 7 -11.52 -15.39 -5.69
CA GLY A 7 -11.05 -14.60 -4.55
C GLY A 7 -9.85 -13.70 -4.83
N LEU A 8 -9.37 -13.58 -6.08
CA LEU A 8 -8.28 -12.67 -6.46
C LEU A 8 -8.74 -11.74 -7.58
N TRP A 9 -8.76 -10.44 -7.28
CA TRP A 9 -9.15 -9.40 -8.23
C TRP A 9 -7.98 -8.48 -8.58
N HIS A 10 -8.02 -7.97 -9.80
CA HIS A 10 -7.08 -7.01 -10.35
C HIS A 10 -7.84 -5.86 -11.01
N TRP A 11 -7.33 -4.65 -10.83
CA TRP A 11 -7.73 -3.50 -11.63
C TRP A 11 -6.54 -2.56 -11.80
N GLN A 12 -6.73 -1.57 -12.66
CA GLN A 12 -5.72 -0.56 -12.93
C GLN A 12 -6.35 0.83 -12.98
N ALA A 13 -5.55 1.83 -12.64
CA ALA A 13 -5.94 3.23 -12.70
C ALA A 13 -4.72 4.11 -13.03
N PRO A 14 -4.92 5.28 -13.66
CA PRO A 14 -3.85 6.25 -13.86
C PRO A 14 -3.40 6.82 -12.51
N HIS A 15 -2.10 6.79 -12.22
CA HIS A 15 -1.55 7.34 -10.99
C HIS A 15 -1.62 8.88 -11.03
N PRO A 16 -2.19 9.55 -10.02
CA PRO A 16 -2.42 10.99 -10.04
C PRO A 16 -1.11 11.80 -10.11
N ASP A 17 -0.05 11.30 -9.47
CA ASP A 17 1.26 11.97 -9.43
C ASP A 17 2.18 11.60 -10.61
N TRP A 18 1.72 10.78 -11.56
CA TRP A 18 2.55 10.41 -12.71
C TRP A 18 2.78 11.60 -13.64
N THR A 19 4.01 11.71 -14.16
CA THR A 19 4.36 12.65 -15.22
C THR A 19 5.13 11.94 -16.33
N PRO A 20 5.22 12.49 -17.56
CA PRO A 20 6.02 11.91 -18.64
C PRO A 20 7.52 11.76 -18.34
N ALA A 21 8.03 12.40 -17.28
CA ALA A 21 9.41 12.24 -16.82
C ALA A 21 9.62 10.95 -16.01
N GLU A 22 8.54 10.34 -15.52
CA GLU A 22 8.60 9.13 -14.72
C GLU A 22 8.99 7.92 -15.57
N ARG A 23 9.78 7.02 -14.97
CA ARG A 23 10.28 5.80 -15.62
C ARG A 23 9.33 4.61 -15.49
N TRP A 24 8.28 4.75 -14.69
CA TRP A 24 7.24 3.75 -14.47
C TRP A 24 5.96 4.11 -15.25
N PRO A 25 5.07 3.13 -15.54
CA PRO A 25 3.89 3.37 -16.37
C PRO A 25 2.85 4.27 -15.68
N GLN A 26 2.17 5.13 -16.45
CA GLN A 26 1.08 5.97 -15.94
C GLN A 26 -0.04 5.14 -15.29
N VAL A 27 -0.37 3.99 -15.89
CA VAL A 27 -1.43 3.10 -15.42
C VAL A 27 -0.81 2.03 -14.53
N VAL A 28 -1.16 2.06 -13.23
CA VAL A 28 -0.61 1.15 -12.21
C VAL A 28 -1.65 0.13 -11.78
N SER A 29 -1.19 -1.03 -11.30
CA SER A 29 -2.05 -2.14 -10.86
C SER A 29 -2.35 -2.08 -9.37
N SER A 30 -3.56 -2.47 -9.01
CA SER A 30 -3.99 -2.77 -7.65
C SER A 30 -4.65 -4.15 -7.62
N TYR A 31 -4.63 -4.79 -6.45
CA TYR A 31 -5.21 -6.13 -6.28
C TYR A 31 -6.07 -6.20 -5.03
N ALA A 32 -6.98 -7.16 -5.00
CA ALA A 32 -7.68 -7.57 -3.80
C ALA A 32 -7.62 -9.09 -3.65
N ILE A 33 -7.45 -9.59 -2.43
CA ILE A 33 -7.58 -11.01 -2.09
C ILE A 33 -8.65 -11.17 -1.02
N ASP A 34 -9.62 -12.06 -1.23
CA ASP A 34 -10.55 -12.53 -0.20
C ASP A 34 -10.03 -13.87 0.34
N ASP A 35 -9.65 -13.89 1.62
CA ASP A 35 -9.17 -15.09 2.30
C ASP A 35 -10.27 -15.81 3.12
N GLY A 36 -11.50 -15.32 3.04
CA GLY A 36 -12.67 -15.81 3.78
C GLY A 36 -12.90 -15.14 5.13
N ALA A 37 -11.93 -14.40 5.67
CA ALA A 37 -12.06 -13.57 6.87
C ALA A 37 -11.84 -12.08 6.57
N HIS A 38 -10.92 -11.78 5.66
CA HIS A 38 -10.50 -10.45 5.26
C HIS A 38 -10.63 -10.26 3.76
N VAL A 39 -10.78 -8.99 3.36
CA VAL A 39 -10.46 -8.52 2.01
C VAL A 39 -9.18 -7.70 2.09
N LEU A 40 -8.10 -8.23 1.54
CA LEU A 40 -6.77 -7.62 1.53
C LEU A 40 -6.62 -6.76 0.28
N LEU A 41 -6.49 -5.45 0.44
CA LEU A 41 -6.24 -4.50 -0.64
C LEU A 41 -4.76 -4.22 -0.82
N PHE A 42 -4.21 -4.59 -1.97
CA PHE A 42 -2.82 -4.35 -2.31
C PHE A 42 -2.66 -3.07 -3.12
N ASP A 43 -1.87 -2.14 -2.59
CA ASP A 43 -1.55 -0.83 -3.18
C ASP A 43 -2.80 -0.13 -3.77
N PRO A 44 -3.83 0.16 -2.97
CA PRO A 44 -5.14 0.53 -3.50
C PRO A 44 -5.14 1.89 -4.22
N LEU A 45 -5.62 1.93 -5.47
CA LEU A 45 -5.90 3.15 -6.21
C LEU A 45 -7.22 3.02 -6.97
N ALA A 46 -8.11 4.00 -6.83
CA ALA A 46 -9.44 4.01 -7.44
C ALA A 46 -10.20 2.70 -7.21
N VAL A 47 -10.29 2.28 -5.94
CA VAL A 47 -10.89 1.00 -5.55
C VAL A 47 -12.34 0.90 -6.06
N PRO A 48 -12.69 -0.11 -6.88
CA PRO A 48 -14.04 -0.32 -7.39
C PRO A 48 -15.07 -0.53 -6.27
N SER A 49 -16.32 -0.10 -6.47
CA SER A 49 -17.38 -0.25 -5.47
C SER A 49 -17.67 -1.70 -5.11
N GLU A 50 -17.54 -2.59 -6.09
CA GLU A 50 -17.74 -4.03 -5.96
C GLU A 50 -16.79 -4.65 -4.93
N ILE A 51 -15.59 -4.08 -4.71
CA ILE A 51 -14.68 -4.54 -3.66
C ILE A 51 -15.21 -4.19 -2.27
N PHE A 52 -15.85 -3.04 -2.10
CA PHE A 52 -16.49 -2.69 -0.82
C PHE A 52 -17.72 -3.55 -0.55
N GLU A 53 -18.44 -3.98 -1.59
CA GLU A 53 -19.55 -4.93 -1.47
C GLU A 53 -19.04 -6.32 -1.05
N LEU A 54 -17.94 -6.80 -1.63
CA LEU A 54 -17.27 -8.04 -1.21
C LEU A 54 -16.81 -7.98 0.25
N ALA A 55 -16.35 -6.81 0.69
CA ALA A 55 -15.89 -6.59 2.05
C ALA A 55 -17.02 -6.36 3.08
N ALA A 56 -18.31 -6.39 2.69
CA ALA A 56 -19.41 -6.05 3.60
C ALA A 56 -19.48 -6.94 4.85
N ASP A 57 -19.15 -8.23 4.70
CA ASP A 57 -19.13 -9.23 5.78
C ASP A 57 -17.71 -9.71 6.13
N ARG A 58 -16.69 -8.90 5.80
CA ARG A 58 -15.26 -9.21 5.97
C ARG A 58 -14.54 -8.01 6.54
N GLU A 59 -13.39 -8.24 7.18
CA GLU A 59 -12.54 -7.13 7.59
C GLU A 59 -11.72 -6.63 6.38
N LEU A 60 -11.78 -5.33 6.09
CA LEU A 60 -10.97 -4.73 5.03
C LEU A 60 -9.59 -4.38 5.59
N VAL A 61 -8.53 -4.83 4.93
CA VAL A 61 -7.14 -4.59 5.32
C VAL A 61 -6.37 -4.00 4.15
N ILE A 62 -5.49 -3.03 4.37
CA ILE A 62 -4.59 -2.53 3.33
C ILE A 62 -3.22 -3.14 3.50
N VAL A 63 -2.63 -3.58 2.39
CA VAL A 63 -1.24 -4.03 2.31
C VAL A 63 -0.54 -3.20 1.25
N LEU A 64 0.43 -2.39 1.67
CA LEU A 64 1.34 -1.70 0.77
C LEU A 64 2.55 -2.57 0.53
N THR A 65 2.92 -2.78 -0.74
CA THR A 65 4.10 -3.57 -1.12
C THR A 65 5.39 -2.76 -1.07
N ALA A 66 5.27 -1.43 -1.04
CA ALA A 66 6.36 -0.48 -0.85
C ALA A 66 5.83 0.77 -0.16
N PRO A 67 6.67 1.50 0.60
CA PRO A 67 6.22 2.70 1.33
C PRO A 67 5.71 3.81 0.38
N TRP A 68 6.32 3.98 -0.80
CA TRP A 68 5.86 4.95 -1.82
C TRP A 68 4.58 4.53 -2.58
N HIS A 69 3.94 3.42 -2.23
CA HIS A 69 2.67 2.97 -2.84
C HIS A 69 1.42 3.47 -2.11
N GLU A 70 1.52 4.56 -1.34
CA GLU A 70 0.43 5.08 -0.51
C GLU A 70 -0.89 5.24 -1.27
N ARG A 71 -0.89 5.86 -2.45
CA ARG A 71 -2.06 5.99 -3.33
C ARG A 71 -3.31 6.45 -2.55
N ASP A 72 -4.44 5.73 -2.63
CA ASP A 72 -5.67 6.09 -1.92
C ASP A 72 -5.68 5.68 -0.43
N THR A 73 -4.61 5.04 0.07
CA THR A 73 -4.52 4.50 1.45
C THR A 73 -4.91 5.53 2.49
N LYS A 74 -4.39 6.76 2.39
CA LYS A 74 -4.72 7.83 3.36
C LYS A 74 -6.22 8.10 3.43
N ARG A 75 -6.86 8.30 2.28
CA ARG A 75 -8.30 8.53 2.21
C ARG A 75 -9.10 7.33 2.71
N LEU A 76 -8.64 6.11 2.45
CA LEU A 76 -9.30 4.89 2.91
C LEU A 76 -9.20 4.73 4.43
N VAL A 77 -8.04 4.98 5.03
CA VAL A 77 -7.84 4.97 6.48
C VAL A 77 -8.70 6.04 7.14
N GLU A 78 -8.68 7.28 6.66
CA GLU A 78 -9.49 8.38 7.20
C GLU A 78 -11.00 8.09 7.14
N ARG A 79 -11.46 7.40 6.08
CA ARG A 79 -12.87 7.09 5.87
C ARG A 79 -13.34 5.85 6.61
N LEU A 80 -12.50 4.82 6.70
CA LEU A 80 -12.91 3.46 7.10
C LEU A 80 -12.22 2.95 8.37
N GLY A 81 -11.13 3.59 8.83
CA GLY A 81 -10.39 3.16 10.02
C GLY A 81 -9.70 1.81 9.88
N VAL A 82 -9.34 1.42 8.66
CA VAL A 82 -8.80 0.08 8.35
C VAL A 82 -7.31 -0.04 8.74
N PRO A 83 -6.86 -1.24 9.15
CA PRO A 83 -5.44 -1.50 9.41
C PRO A 83 -4.61 -1.45 8.12
N VAL A 84 -3.34 -1.05 8.26
CA VAL A 84 -2.39 -0.94 7.15
C VAL A 84 -1.13 -1.71 7.48
N PHE A 85 -0.79 -2.67 6.63
CA PHE A 85 0.49 -3.37 6.63
C PHE A 85 1.41 -2.75 5.58
N VAL A 86 2.63 -2.35 5.97
CA VAL A 86 3.56 -1.66 5.06
C VAL A 86 5.03 -1.91 5.44
N PRO A 87 5.98 -1.99 4.49
CA PRO A 87 7.40 -1.97 4.81
C PRO A 87 7.83 -0.64 5.43
N PRO A 88 8.94 -0.59 6.21
CA PRO A 88 9.47 0.68 6.69
C PRO A 88 9.85 1.60 5.51
N PRO A 89 9.81 2.94 5.70
CA PRO A 89 10.29 3.87 4.68
C PRO A 89 11.80 3.70 4.47
N ASP A 90 12.27 3.97 3.24
CA ASP A 90 13.70 3.95 2.92
C ASP A 90 14.44 4.93 3.86
N THR A 91 15.47 4.47 4.57
CA THR A 91 16.32 5.34 5.40
C THR A 91 17.24 6.18 4.52
N ALA A 92 17.91 7.19 5.10
CA ALA A 92 18.92 7.96 4.38
C ALA A 92 20.00 7.05 3.75
N ASP A 93 20.47 6.05 4.51
CA ASP A 93 21.46 5.08 4.02
C ASP A 93 20.92 4.23 2.87
N ASP A 94 19.64 3.85 2.91
CA ASP A 94 18.99 3.11 1.82
C ASP A 94 18.89 3.94 0.55
N LEU A 95 18.47 5.21 0.67
CA LEU A 95 18.39 6.14 -0.45
C LEU A 95 19.76 6.41 -1.07
N MET A 96 20.79 6.62 -0.24
CA MET A 96 22.17 6.80 -0.69
C MET A 96 22.67 5.57 -1.44
N ARG A 97 22.41 4.36 -0.93
CA ARG A 97 22.81 3.09 -1.58
C ARG A 97 22.08 2.86 -2.90
N LYS A 98 20.78 3.15 -2.94
CA LYS A 98 19.90 2.89 -4.09
C LYS A 98 20.09 3.87 -5.24
N TYR A 99 20.31 5.14 -4.91
CA TYR A 99 20.34 6.23 -5.90
C TYR A 99 21.71 6.90 -6.05
N GLY A 100 22.69 6.59 -5.18
CA GLY A 100 24.02 7.21 -5.24
C GLY A 100 24.03 8.70 -4.88
N ILE A 101 23.04 9.15 -4.11
CA ILE A 101 22.88 10.55 -3.68
C ILE A 101 23.69 10.84 -2.41
N THR A 102 23.91 12.12 -2.11
CA THR A 102 24.61 12.54 -0.88
C THR A 102 23.68 12.48 0.35
N PRO A 103 24.23 12.48 1.58
CA PRO A 103 23.43 12.56 2.80
C PRO A 103 22.50 13.79 2.84
N GLU A 104 22.96 14.94 2.33
CA GLU A 104 22.17 16.17 2.26
C GLU A 104 20.97 16.01 1.33
N GLN A 105 21.15 15.31 0.21
CA GLN A 105 20.07 14.99 -0.74
C GLN A 105 19.10 13.94 -0.19
N ALA A 106 19.59 13.01 0.62
CA ALA A 106 18.77 11.98 1.26
C ALA A 106 17.88 12.53 2.38
N ALA A 107 18.16 13.74 2.88
CA ALA A 107 17.30 14.52 3.77
C ALA A 107 16.74 13.77 4.99
N GLY A 108 17.47 12.77 5.51
CA GLY A 108 17.05 11.97 6.67
C GLY A 108 16.19 10.74 6.36
N GLY A 109 15.88 10.46 5.09
CA GLY A 109 15.08 9.31 4.66
C GLY A 109 13.87 9.70 3.82
N SER A 110 13.11 8.69 3.39
CA SER A 110 11.90 8.91 2.60
C SER A 110 10.78 9.52 3.45
N PRO A 111 10.03 10.53 2.95
CA PRO A 111 8.86 11.06 3.62
C PRO A 111 7.64 10.15 3.52
N ASP A 112 7.74 9.06 2.73
CA ASP A 112 6.67 8.09 2.55
C ASP A 112 6.15 7.61 3.92
N ILE A 113 4.83 7.45 4.01
CA ILE A 113 4.06 7.00 5.16
C ILE A 113 4.27 7.77 6.46
N ALA A 114 4.96 8.92 6.45
CA ALA A 114 5.18 9.72 7.65
C ALA A 114 3.86 10.15 8.32
N TRP A 115 2.82 10.45 7.54
CA TRP A 115 1.49 10.77 8.07
C TRP A 115 0.83 9.57 8.75
N LEU A 116 1.10 8.36 8.28
CA LEU A 116 0.54 7.12 8.82
C LEU A 116 1.24 6.76 10.14
N LEU A 117 2.56 6.93 10.19
CA LEU A 117 3.35 6.69 11.40
C LEU A 117 3.12 7.74 12.50
N ALA A 118 2.73 8.96 12.12
CA ALA A 118 2.43 10.04 13.06
C ALA A 118 0.96 10.03 13.56
N GLY A 119 0.08 9.26 12.93
CA GLY A 119 -1.36 9.28 13.20
C GLY A 119 -1.81 8.24 14.23
N ASP A 120 -2.90 8.56 14.95
CA ASP A 120 -3.60 7.63 15.85
C ASP A 120 -4.68 6.79 15.11
N SER A 121 -4.86 7.00 13.80
CA SER A 121 -6.12 6.74 13.09
C SER A 121 -6.21 5.41 12.33
N GLY A 122 -5.17 4.58 12.37
CA GLY A 122 -5.18 3.24 11.81
C GLY A 122 -4.10 2.40 12.46
N ALA A 123 -4.39 1.14 12.77
CA ALA A 123 -3.37 0.22 13.27
C ALA A 123 -2.35 0.00 12.14
N VAL A 124 -1.26 0.77 12.16
CA VAL A 124 -0.13 0.61 11.25
C VAL A 124 0.72 -0.55 11.76
N HIS A 125 1.01 -1.47 10.85
CA HIS A 125 1.80 -2.65 11.11
C HIS A 125 2.98 -2.67 10.13
N LEU A 126 4.17 -2.38 10.64
CA LEU A 126 5.38 -2.53 9.85
C LEU A 126 5.69 -4.02 9.65
N TYR A 127 6.12 -4.38 8.43
CA TYR A 127 6.59 -5.73 8.14
C TYR A 127 7.89 -5.73 7.32
N LEU A 128 8.66 -6.79 7.47
CA LEU A 128 9.81 -7.13 6.65
C LEU A 128 9.54 -8.42 5.88
N ALA A 129 10.30 -8.65 4.81
CA ALA A 129 10.24 -9.91 4.08
C ALA A 129 10.59 -11.09 5.01
N GLY A 130 9.76 -12.13 5.00
CA GLY A 130 9.82 -13.30 5.87
C GLY A 130 9.04 -13.16 7.18
N ASP A 131 8.43 -12.02 7.46
CA ASP A 131 7.61 -11.85 8.67
C ASP A 131 6.28 -12.60 8.55
N ARG A 132 5.81 -13.12 9.69
CA ARG A 132 4.44 -13.62 9.82
C ARG A 132 3.56 -12.54 10.43
N LEU A 133 2.61 -12.06 9.63
CA LEU A 133 1.68 -11.00 10.02
C LEU A 133 0.63 -11.54 11.00
N PRO A 134 0.09 -10.69 11.91
CA PRO A 134 -0.96 -11.05 12.86
C PRO A 134 -2.27 -11.52 12.22
N ILE A 135 -2.45 -11.28 10.92
CA ILE A 135 -3.58 -11.75 10.10
C ILE A 135 -3.31 -13.10 9.41
N GLY A 136 -2.22 -13.79 9.76
CA GLY A 136 -1.93 -15.15 9.27
C GLY A 136 -1.22 -15.22 7.92
N ILE A 137 -0.76 -14.09 7.38
CA ILE A 137 -0.02 -13.97 6.11
C ILE A 137 1.49 -14.03 6.37
N GLU A 138 2.25 -14.59 5.43
CA GLU A 138 3.73 -14.53 5.39
C GLU A 138 4.16 -13.53 4.31
N ALA A 139 5.00 -12.57 4.68
CA ALA A 139 5.46 -11.47 3.83
C ALA A 139 6.74 -11.78 3.05
#